data_AF-A0A819A5J9-F1
#
_entry.id   AF-A0A819A5J9-F1
#
_cell.length_a   1.000
_cell.length_b   1.000
_cell.length_c   1.000
_cell.angle_alpha   90.00
_cell.angle_beta   90.00
_cell.angle_gamma   90.00
#
_symmetry.space_group_name_H-M   'P 1'
#
loop_
_entity.id
_entity.type
_entity.pdbx_description
1 polymer ?
#
loop_
_entity_poly.entity_id
_entity_poly.type
_entity_poly.pdbx_seq_one_letter_code
_entity_poly.pdbx_strand_id
1 'polypeptide(L)'
;MMNILDEFKQTIGPDTAIKWYTCEHIIYRLFNTACQTHNFDFLIKLQYLIRCIHIQLQHEHSLFIRHWSHKPVFSIYCGRLMTTIEFKRLKMYVGKVILMTNFLMGNLDKNKAIQYINRCEPSENEIRVLFKINIDTRITKTQPYADITHLSDYHNEHEILIMFGASFHVMDIIMNPHDALPIYLLELCAEKLEPIPLNEREQRWYSYIESLN
;
A
#
# COMPACT_ATOMS: atom_id res chain seq x y z
N MET A 1 -12.31 15.49 27.50
CA MET A 1 -11.44 14.75 26.57
C MET A 1 -12.24 14.55 25.31
N MET A 2 -11.84 15.17 24.20
CA MET A 2 -12.54 15.05 22.93
C MET A 2 -12.35 13.62 22.41
N ASN A 3 -13.40 13.01 21.87
CA ASN A 3 -13.30 11.67 21.29
C ASN A 3 -12.40 11.75 20.04
N ILE A 4 -11.49 10.80 19.85
CA ILE A 4 -10.61 10.73 18.67
C ILE A 4 -11.40 10.77 17.35
N LEU A 5 -12.62 10.25 17.34
CA LEU A 5 -13.53 10.31 16.20
C LEU A 5 -14.02 11.73 15.91
N ASP A 6 -14.22 12.55 16.94
CA ASP A 6 -14.63 13.93 16.79
C ASP A 6 -13.46 14.79 16.32
N GLU A 7 -12.26 14.54 16.84
CA GLU A 7 -11.04 15.19 16.37
C GLU A 7 -10.74 14.83 14.90
N PHE A 8 -10.85 13.55 14.53
CA PHE A 8 -10.72 13.10 13.14
C PHE A 8 -11.69 13.86 12.24
N LYS A 9 -12.99 13.88 12.56
CA LYS A 9 -14.01 14.54 11.73
C LYS A 9 -13.77 16.04 11.55
N GLN A 10 -13.22 16.71 12.57
CA GLN A 10 -13.01 18.15 12.53
C GLN A 10 -11.70 18.56 11.83
N THR A 11 -10.70 17.68 11.81
CA THR A 11 -9.35 18.02 11.36
C THR A 11 -8.91 17.27 10.11
N ILE A 12 -9.69 16.29 9.64
CA ILE A 12 -9.37 15.55 8.41
C ILE A 12 -9.44 16.46 7.18
N GLY A 13 -8.33 16.56 6.48
CA GLY A 13 -8.21 17.32 5.23
C GLY A 13 -6.99 16.90 4.42
N PRO A 14 -6.78 17.50 3.23
CA PRO A 14 -5.68 17.16 2.34
C PRO A 14 -4.28 17.28 2.96
N ASP A 15 -4.08 18.12 3.97
CA ASP A 15 -2.76 18.30 4.60
C ASP A 15 -2.55 17.40 5.83
N THR A 16 -3.60 16.74 6.33
CA THR A 16 -3.57 15.95 7.58
C THR A 16 -3.92 14.48 7.36
N ALA A 17 -4.31 14.09 6.14
CA ALA A 17 -4.88 12.78 5.87
C ALA A 17 -3.89 11.63 6.04
N ILE A 18 -2.64 11.79 5.61
CA ILE A 18 -1.58 10.79 5.83
C ILE A 18 -1.33 10.63 7.32
N LYS A 19 -1.22 11.74 8.07
CA LYS A 19 -1.09 11.70 9.52
C LYS A 19 -2.24 10.90 10.14
N TRP A 20 -3.49 11.22 9.82
CA TRP A 20 -4.65 10.47 10.31
C TRP A 20 -4.66 9.01 9.89
N TYR A 21 -4.20 8.69 8.68
CA TYR A 21 -4.09 7.33 8.20
C TYR A 21 -3.06 6.52 9.00
N THR A 22 -1.93 7.13 9.35
CA THR A 22 -0.84 6.49 10.10
C THR A 22 -1.04 6.55 11.63
N CYS A 23 -1.79 7.53 12.13
CA CYS A 23 -1.99 7.77 13.56
C CYS A 23 -2.87 6.68 14.18
N GLU A 24 -2.47 6.21 15.37
CA GLU A 24 -3.24 5.32 16.25
C GLU A 24 -3.61 3.93 15.67
N HIS A 25 -3.06 3.56 14.50
CA HIS A 25 -3.30 2.31 13.76
C HIS A 25 -4.78 1.97 13.44
N ILE A 26 -5.78 2.65 14.02
CA ILE A 26 -7.20 2.30 13.88
C ILE A 26 -7.66 2.54 12.44
N ILE A 27 -7.35 3.69 11.85
CA ILE A 27 -7.77 4.03 10.48
C ILE A 27 -7.05 3.11 9.49
N TYR A 28 -5.74 2.94 9.63
CA TYR A 28 -4.96 1.95 8.88
C TYR A 28 -5.58 0.54 8.96
N ARG A 29 -5.89 0.04 10.16
CA ARG A 29 -6.49 -1.29 10.35
C ARG A 29 -7.88 -1.37 9.72
N LEU A 30 -8.74 -0.40 9.97
CA LEU A 30 -10.11 -0.37 9.41
C LEU A 30 -10.09 -0.38 7.89
N PHE A 31 -9.22 0.43 7.28
CA PHE A 31 -9.07 0.47 5.83
C PHE A 31 -8.58 -0.87 5.27
N ASN A 32 -7.48 -1.40 5.82
CA ASN A 32 -6.92 -2.67 5.36
C ASN A 32 -7.88 -3.85 5.53
N THR A 33 -8.59 -3.92 6.67
CA THR A 33 -9.63 -4.92 6.89
C THR A 33 -10.76 -4.78 5.87
N ALA A 34 -11.21 -3.56 5.57
CA ALA A 34 -12.26 -3.34 4.60
C ALA A 34 -11.86 -3.75 3.18
N CYS A 35 -10.61 -3.49 2.77
CA CYS A 35 -10.12 -3.97 1.49
C CYS A 35 -9.95 -5.50 1.45
N GLN A 36 -9.42 -6.13 2.50
CA GLN A 36 -9.29 -7.60 2.59
C GLN A 36 -10.65 -8.31 2.51
N THR A 37 -11.64 -7.76 3.23
CA THR A 37 -13.02 -8.29 3.25
C THR A 37 -13.86 -7.86 2.06
N HIS A 38 -13.29 -7.11 1.10
CA HIS A 38 -14.00 -6.55 -0.05
C HIS A 38 -15.29 -5.79 0.37
N ASN A 39 -15.22 -5.08 1.50
CA ASN A 39 -16.34 -4.29 2.02
C ASN A 39 -16.43 -2.96 1.29
N PHE A 40 -16.86 -3.01 0.02
CA PHE A 40 -16.97 -1.84 -0.85
C PHE A 40 -17.88 -0.76 -0.29
N ASP A 41 -18.95 -1.13 0.42
CA ASP A 41 -19.87 -0.17 1.05
C ASP A 41 -19.16 0.67 2.12
N PHE A 42 -18.20 0.08 2.86
CA PHE A 42 -17.36 0.81 3.80
C PHE A 42 -16.28 1.63 3.10
N LEU A 43 -15.63 1.07 2.07
CA LEU A 43 -14.61 1.79 1.29
C LEU A 43 -15.17 3.04 0.60
N ILE A 44 -16.39 2.99 0.08
CA ILE A 44 -17.10 4.15 -0.47
C ILE A 44 -17.33 5.22 0.61
N LYS A 45 -17.65 4.84 1.86
CA LYS A 45 -17.77 5.80 2.97
C LYS A 45 -16.44 6.47 3.30
N LEU A 46 -15.32 5.80 3.04
CA LEU A 46 -13.98 6.34 3.20
C LEU A 46 -13.47 7.14 1.99
N GLN A 47 -14.24 7.30 0.92
CA GLN A 47 -13.81 7.97 -0.31
C GLN A 47 -13.22 9.38 -0.06
N TYR A 48 -13.77 10.13 0.89
CA TYR A 48 -13.24 11.46 1.21
C TYR A 48 -11.83 11.37 1.79
N LEU A 49 -11.61 10.49 2.78
CA LEU A 49 -10.28 10.23 3.35
C LEU A 49 -9.30 9.79 2.27
N ILE A 50 -9.70 8.83 1.43
CA ILE A 50 -8.87 8.31 0.34
C ILE A 50 -8.47 9.43 -0.62
N ARG A 51 -9.41 10.30 -1.00
CA ARG A 51 -9.13 11.45 -1.86
C ARG A 51 -8.19 12.45 -1.19
N CYS A 52 -8.32 12.69 0.10
CA CYS A 52 -7.38 13.55 0.83
C CYS A 52 -5.98 12.92 0.89
N ILE A 53 -5.85 11.61 1.17
CA ILE A 53 -4.57 10.89 1.12
C ILE A 53 -3.97 11.01 -0.28
N HIS A 54 -4.78 10.81 -1.31
CA HIS A 54 -4.33 10.92 -2.70
C HIS A 54 -3.72 12.29 -2.99
N ILE A 55 -4.45 13.37 -2.68
CA ILE A 55 -4.00 14.75 -2.91
C ILE A 55 -2.68 15.01 -2.16
N GLN A 56 -2.61 14.61 -0.89
CA GLN A 56 -1.39 14.78 -0.09
C GLN A 56 -0.22 14.01 -0.68
N LEU A 57 -0.45 12.74 -1.05
CA LEU A 57 0.59 11.87 -1.55
C LEU A 57 1.06 12.28 -2.95
N GLN A 58 0.20 12.88 -3.78
CA GLN A 58 0.61 13.51 -5.05
C GLN A 58 1.58 14.67 -4.81
N HIS A 59 1.31 15.52 -3.81
CA HIS A 59 2.22 16.60 -3.44
C HIS A 59 3.58 16.04 -2.99
N GLU A 60 3.57 15.12 -2.04
CA GLU A 60 4.79 14.49 -1.52
C GLU A 60 5.55 13.71 -2.59
N HIS A 61 4.86 13.01 -3.47
CA HIS A 61 5.45 12.28 -4.59
C HIS A 61 6.24 13.20 -5.52
N SER A 62 5.71 14.40 -5.80
CA SER A 62 6.39 15.39 -6.65
C SER A 62 7.71 15.88 -6.04
N LEU A 63 7.76 16.01 -4.70
CA LEU A 63 8.97 16.37 -3.96
C LEU A 63 9.94 15.19 -3.92
N PHE A 64 9.41 14.00 -3.66
CA PHE A 64 10.17 12.76 -3.54
C PHE A 64 10.90 12.41 -4.84
N ILE A 65 10.23 12.47 -6.00
CA ILE A 65 10.86 12.19 -7.30
C ILE A 65 12.04 13.14 -7.57
N ARG A 66 11.92 14.43 -7.21
CA ARG A 66 13.01 15.40 -7.39
C ARG A 66 14.25 15.00 -6.58
N HIS A 67 14.05 14.52 -5.36
CA HIS A 67 15.14 14.05 -4.48
C HIS A 67 15.86 12.82 -5.05
N TRP A 68 15.12 11.91 -5.70
CA TRP A 68 15.67 10.67 -6.27
C TRP A 68 16.18 10.77 -7.71
N SER A 69 16.22 11.99 -8.28
CA SER A 69 16.64 12.22 -9.68
C SER A 69 18.04 11.66 -10.02
N HIS A 70 18.97 11.62 -9.06
CA HIS A 70 20.33 11.10 -9.26
C HIS A 70 20.47 9.59 -9.04
N LYS A 71 19.49 8.94 -8.40
CA LYS A 71 19.47 7.50 -8.14
C LYS A 71 18.05 6.97 -8.35
N PRO A 72 17.54 6.94 -9.58
CA PRO A 72 16.10 6.77 -9.83
C PRO A 72 15.55 5.40 -9.42
N VAL A 73 16.40 4.42 -9.17
CA VAL A 73 15.99 3.06 -8.83
C VAL A 73 16.31 2.76 -7.37
N PHE A 74 15.29 2.30 -6.64
CA PHE A 74 15.42 1.83 -5.26
C PHE A 74 14.44 0.68 -4.99
N SER A 75 14.60 0.02 -3.84
CA SER A 75 13.67 -1.00 -3.38
C SER A 75 13.12 -0.62 -2.02
N ILE A 76 11.83 -0.89 -1.82
CA ILE A 76 11.20 -0.89 -0.50
C ILE A 76 10.80 -2.31 -0.11
N TYR A 77 10.67 -2.52 1.20
CA TYR A 77 10.34 -3.80 1.78
C TYR A 77 9.05 -3.67 2.58
N CYS A 78 8.03 -4.41 2.20
CA CYS A 78 6.72 -4.40 2.86
C CYS A 78 6.47 -5.77 3.50
N GLY A 79 6.46 -5.82 4.84
CA GLY A 79 6.11 -7.03 5.57
C GLY A 79 4.60 -7.18 5.70
N ARG A 80 4.03 -8.33 5.33
CA ARG A 80 2.57 -8.55 5.37
C ARG A 80 2.19 -9.95 5.85
N LEU A 81 1.05 -10.02 6.52
CA LEU A 81 0.30 -11.26 6.68
C LEU A 81 -0.55 -11.48 5.43
N MET A 82 -0.53 -12.70 4.91
CA MET A 82 -1.37 -13.14 3.81
C MET A 82 -1.97 -14.50 4.15
N THR A 83 -3.24 -14.70 3.77
CA THR A 83 -3.82 -16.03 3.86
C THR A 83 -3.08 -17.00 2.94
N THR A 84 -3.06 -18.29 3.30
CA THR A 84 -2.47 -19.34 2.46
C THR A 84 -3.12 -19.40 1.07
N ILE A 85 -4.39 -19.02 0.96
CA ILE A 85 -5.13 -18.91 -0.31
C ILE A 85 -4.60 -17.74 -1.14
N GLU A 86 -4.49 -16.54 -0.56
CA GLU A 86 -3.92 -15.38 -1.25
C GLU A 86 -2.49 -15.65 -1.69
N PHE A 87 -1.68 -16.31 -0.87
CA PHE A 87 -0.31 -16.69 -1.22
C PHE A 87 -0.27 -17.61 -2.44
N LYS A 88 -1.08 -18.67 -2.44
CA LYS A 88 -1.18 -19.59 -3.58
C LYS A 88 -1.67 -18.89 -4.85
N ARG A 89 -2.64 -17.97 -4.72
CA ARG A 89 -3.15 -17.18 -5.84
C ARG A 89 -2.08 -16.25 -6.40
N LEU A 90 -1.41 -15.48 -5.55
CA LEU A 90 -0.37 -14.53 -5.97
C LEU A 90 0.78 -15.24 -6.70
N LYS A 91 1.11 -16.46 -6.29
CA LYS A 91 2.07 -17.31 -7.01
C LYS A 91 1.67 -17.66 -8.45
N MET A 92 0.39 -17.74 -8.76
CA MET A 92 -0.08 -17.96 -10.13
C MET A 92 0.03 -16.72 -11.04
N TYR A 93 0.34 -15.55 -10.46
CA TYR A 93 0.53 -14.30 -11.18
C TYR A 93 1.99 -13.97 -11.48
N VAL A 94 2.95 -14.85 -11.12
CA VAL A 94 4.35 -14.68 -11.57
C VAL A 94 4.40 -14.54 -13.09
N GLY A 95 5.11 -13.51 -13.57
CA GLY A 95 5.16 -13.09 -14.96
C GLY A 95 3.98 -12.24 -15.43
N LYS A 96 3.06 -11.83 -14.53
CA LYS A 96 1.87 -11.02 -14.86
C LYS A 96 1.84 -9.72 -14.06
N VAL A 97 1.02 -8.79 -14.51
CA VAL A 97 0.65 -7.58 -13.75
C VAL A 97 -0.50 -7.89 -12.81
N ILE A 98 -0.42 -7.32 -11.61
CA ILE A 98 -1.47 -7.31 -10.61
C ILE A 98 -1.79 -5.88 -10.20
N LEU A 99 -3.03 -5.65 -9.78
CA LEU A 99 -3.46 -4.41 -9.14
C LEU A 99 -3.53 -4.66 -7.63
N MET A 100 -2.83 -3.85 -6.84
CA MET A 100 -2.96 -3.88 -5.38
C MET A 100 -4.12 -3.02 -4.93
N THR A 101 -5.12 -3.65 -4.32
CA THR A 101 -6.34 -3.00 -3.81
C THR A 101 -6.18 -2.39 -2.40
N ASN A 102 -4.95 -2.41 -1.87
CA ASN A 102 -4.58 -1.88 -0.57
C ASN A 102 -3.55 -0.77 -0.75
N PHE A 103 -3.51 0.19 0.18
CA PHE A 103 -2.29 0.97 0.37
C PHE A 103 -1.13 0.03 0.74
N LEU A 104 0.06 0.31 0.23
CA LEU A 104 1.26 -0.41 0.63
C LEU A 104 2.15 0.54 1.40
N MET A 105 2.50 0.14 2.61
CA MET A 105 3.48 0.82 3.43
C MET A 105 4.70 -0.10 3.55
N GLY A 106 5.87 0.45 3.26
CA GLY A 106 7.13 -0.28 3.30
C GLY A 106 8.26 0.57 3.83
N ASN A 107 9.39 -0.07 4.09
CA ASN A 107 10.60 0.61 4.55
C ASN A 107 11.73 0.44 3.54
N LEU A 108 12.61 1.44 3.41
CA LEU A 108 13.85 1.31 2.65
C LEU A 108 14.82 0.29 3.31
N ASP A 109 14.74 0.14 4.64
CA ASP A 109 15.51 -0.85 5.39
C ASP A 109 14.77 -2.19 5.46
N LYS A 110 15.33 -3.20 4.79
CA LYS A 110 14.85 -4.59 4.82
C LYS A 110 14.72 -5.13 6.24
N ASN A 111 15.67 -4.83 7.12
CA ASN A 111 15.69 -5.37 8.47
C ASN A 111 14.52 -4.82 9.30
N LYS A 112 14.18 -3.54 9.13
CA LYS A 112 13.00 -2.95 9.77
C LYS A 112 11.71 -3.61 9.30
N ALA A 113 11.57 -3.84 7.98
CA ALA A 113 10.41 -4.54 7.44
C ALA A 113 10.29 -5.98 7.97
N ILE A 114 11.42 -6.69 8.10
CA ILE A 114 11.46 -8.03 8.68
C ILE A 114 11.12 -8.00 10.18
N GLN A 115 11.69 -7.06 10.94
CA GLN A 115 11.38 -6.89 12.36
C GLN A 115 9.89 -6.59 12.58
N TYR A 116 9.29 -5.73 11.75
CA TYR A 116 7.87 -5.45 11.76
C TYR A 116 7.06 -6.71 11.55
N ILE A 117 7.27 -7.44 10.43
CA ILE A 117 6.47 -8.64 10.16
C ILE A 117 6.72 -9.75 11.16
N ASN A 118 7.91 -9.82 11.76
CA ASN A 118 8.25 -10.76 12.84
C ASN A 118 7.51 -10.47 14.17
N ARG A 119 6.94 -9.28 14.34
CA ARG A 119 6.07 -8.95 15.48
C ARG A 119 4.59 -9.27 15.25
N CYS A 120 4.15 -9.42 14.01
CA CYS A 120 2.76 -9.72 13.69
C CYS A 120 2.43 -11.19 13.96
N GLU A 121 1.37 -11.50 14.72
CA GLU A 121 0.97 -12.89 14.95
C GLU A 121 0.03 -13.38 13.82
N PRO A 122 0.45 -14.36 12.99
CA PRO A 122 -0.42 -14.94 11.98
C PRO A 122 -1.52 -15.79 12.64
N SER A 123 -2.74 -15.73 12.09
CA SER A 123 -3.76 -16.76 12.38
C SER A 123 -3.42 -18.11 11.74
N GLU A 124 -4.19 -19.16 12.07
CA GLU A 124 -3.95 -20.54 11.60
C GLU A 124 -3.83 -20.65 10.06
N ASN A 125 -4.51 -19.77 9.33
CA ASN A 125 -4.54 -19.78 7.87
C ASN A 125 -3.70 -18.67 7.22
N GLU A 126 -2.89 -17.95 8.00
CA GLU A 126 -2.03 -16.88 7.53
C GLU A 126 -0.56 -17.26 7.58
N ILE A 127 0.20 -16.66 6.67
CA ILE A 127 1.65 -16.74 6.65
C ILE A 127 2.24 -15.33 6.59
N ARG A 128 3.46 -15.21 7.10
CA ARG A 128 4.26 -14.00 6.94
C ARG A 128 4.90 -14.01 5.56
N VAL A 129 4.84 -12.89 4.87
CA VAL A 129 5.52 -12.68 3.59
C VAL A 129 6.23 -11.33 3.59
N LEU A 130 7.27 -11.22 2.77
CA LEU A 130 7.92 -9.96 2.49
C LEU A 130 7.74 -9.61 1.02
N PHE A 131 7.27 -8.42 0.72
CA PHE A 131 7.33 -7.88 -0.65
C PHE A 131 8.60 -7.04 -0.76
N LYS A 132 9.46 -7.36 -1.72
CA LYS A 132 10.52 -6.47 -2.19
C LYS A 132 10.00 -5.79 -3.45
N ILE A 133 9.68 -4.51 -3.33
CA ILE A 133 9.12 -3.71 -4.41
C ILE A 133 10.23 -2.84 -4.98
N ASN A 134 10.61 -3.08 -6.22
CA ASN A 134 11.50 -2.21 -6.97
C ASN A 134 10.69 -1.07 -7.58
N ILE A 135 11.21 0.14 -7.42
CA ILE A 135 10.61 1.37 -7.89
C ILE A 135 11.65 2.10 -8.74
N ASP A 136 11.24 2.49 -9.95
CA ASP A 136 12.01 3.36 -10.84
C ASP A 136 11.27 4.68 -11.01
N THR A 137 11.80 5.76 -10.44
CA THR A 137 11.18 7.10 -10.45
C THR A 137 11.07 7.73 -11.83
N ARG A 138 11.68 7.12 -12.86
CA ARG A 138 11.53 7.53 -14.26
C ARG A 138 10.23 7.00 -14.88
N ILE A 139 9.63 5.96 -14.29
CA ILE A 139 8.32 5.45 -14.74
C ILE A 139 7.27 6.47 -14.30
N THR A 140 6.64 7.11 -15.28
CA THR A 140 5.58 8.09 -15.04
C THR A 140 4.21 7.43 -15.17
N LYS A 141 3.15 8.13 -14.72
CA LYS A 141 1.75 7.65 -14.74
C LYS A 141 1.49 6.41 -13.87
N THR A 142 2.34 6.18 -12.87
CA THR A 142 2.01 5.30 -11.76
C THR A 142 1.09 6.02 -10.79
N GLN A 143 0.46 5.27 -9.91
CA GLN A 143 -0.10 5.82 -8.69
C GLN A 143 0.99 6.53 -7.86
N PRO A 144 0.66 7.60 -7.10
CA PRO A 144 1.65 8.34 -6.34
C PRO A 144 2.18 7.51 -5.17
N TYR A 145 3.44 7.79 -4.83
CA TYR A 145 4.13 7.22 -3.69
C TYR A 145 5.16 8.21 -3.16
N ALA A 146 5.39 8.20 -1.85
CA ALA A 146 6.38 9.09 -1.26
C ALA A 146 6.90 8.56 0.06
N ASP A 147 8.03 9.11 0.50
CA ASP A 147 8.46 9.04 1.89
C ASP A 147 7.53 9.94 2.73
N ILE A 148 6.91 9.33 3.73
CA ILE A 148 5.96 9.98 4.64
C ILE A 148 6.50 10.09 6.07
N THR A 149 7.79 9.86 6.28
CA THR A 149 8.43 9.87 7.61
C THR A 149 8.17 11.16 8.37
N HIS A 150 8.14 12.31 7.69
CA HIS A 150 7.87 13.62 8.30
C HIS A 150 6.39 13.88 8.59
N LEU A 151 5.49 13.04 8.07
CA LEU A 151 4.04 13.13 8.25
C LEU A 151 3.51 12.09 9.23
N SER A 152 4.22 10.99 9.43
CA SER A 152 3.86 9.98 10.41
C SER A 152 4.34 10.41 11.80
N ASP A 153 3.62 9.97 12.84
CA ASP A 153 4.03 10.26 14.23
C ASP A 153 5.38 9.58 14.56
N TYR A 154 5.84 8.64 13.73
CA TYR A 154 7.07 7.86 13.85
C TYR A 154 8.21 8.46 13.01
N HIS A 155 8.73 9.61 13.45
CA HIS A 155 9.74 10.45 12.79
C HIS A 155 11.10 9.78 12.45
N ASN A 156 11.31 8.50 12.78
CA ASN A 156 12.59 7.78 12.62
C ASN A 156 12.52 6.58 11.64
N GLU A 157 11.42 6.42 10.92
CA GLU A 157 11.20 5.28 10.03
C GLU A 157 11.00 5.77 8.60
N HIS A 158 11.94 5.44 7.69
CA HIS A 158 11.85 5.68 6.23
C HIS A 158 10.67 4.96 5.59
N GLU A 159 9.46 5.41 5.93
CA GLU A 159 8.19 4.82 5.56
C GLU A 159 7.79 5.36 4.20
N ILE A 160 7.80 4.48 3.21
CA ILE A 160 7.28 4.76 1.89
C ILE A 160 5.83 4.30 1.85
N LEU A 161 4.91 5.22 1.58
CA LEU A 161 3.51 4.91 1.30
C LEU A 161 3.30 4.92 -0.21
N ILE A 162 2.75 3.83 -0.74
CA ILE A 162 2.25 3.73 -2.11
C ILE A 162 0.72 3.75 -2.06
N MET A 163 0.15 4.63 -2.88
CA MET A 163 -1.29 4.78 -3.04
C MET A 163 -1.96 3.46 -3.44
N PHE A 164 -3.16 3.23 -2.90
CA PHE A 164 -3.97 2.08 -3.30
C PHE A 164 -4.31 2.15 -4.80
N GLY A 165 -4.50 0.99 -5.45
CA GLY A 165 -4.72 0.91 -6.88
C GLY A 165 -3.43 0.98 -7.71
N ALA A 166 -2.26 0.77 -7.09
CA ALA A 166 -1.00 0.69 -7.79
C ALA A 166 -0.83 -0.68 -8.49
N SER A 167 -0.27 -0.66 -9.69
CA SER A 167 0.00 -1.86 -10.49
C SER A 167 1.43 -2.35 -10.32
N PHE A 168 1.60 -3.66 -10.26
CA PHE A 168 2.90 -4.30 -10.09
C PHE A 168 3.09 -5.49 -11.03
N HIS A 169 4.25 -5.61 -11.67
CA HIS A 169 4.68 -6.88 -12.24
C HIS A 169 5.14 -7.81 -11.12
N VAL A 170 4.60 -9.03 -11.08
CA VAL A 170 5.08 -10.08 -10.17
C VAL A 170 6.23 -10.79 -10.87
N MET A 171 7.46 -10.48 -10.46
CA MET A 171 8.66 -10.97 -11.15
C MET A 171 8.97 -12.40 -10.76
N ASP A 172 9.01 -12.68 -9.46
CA ASP A 172 9.35 -14.00 -8.93
C ASP A 172 9.00 -14.12 -7.44
N ILE A 173 9.18 -15.31 -6.88
CA ILE A 173 9.10 -15.59 -5.45
C ILE A 173 10.36 -16.32 -5.01
N ILE A 174 11.11 -15.70 -4.11
CA ILE A 174 12.23 -16.34 -3.44
C ILE A 174 11.69 -17.11 -2.25
N MET A 175 11.83 -18.43 -2.28
CA MET A 175 11.55 -19.31 -1.15
C MET A 175 12.89 -19.84 -0.61
N ASN A 176 13.27 -19.44 0.59
CA ASN A 176 14.46 -19.97 1.23
C ASN A 176 14.07 -21.20 2.08
N PRO A 177 14.65 -22.39 1.84
CA PRO A 177 14.36 -23.57 2.64
C PRO A 177 14.68 -23.41 4.13
N HIS A 178 15.60 -22.49 4.47
CA HIS A 178 16.06 -22.25 5.83
C HIS A 178 15.41 -21.04 6.51
N ASP A 179 14.66 -20.24 5.75
CA ASP A 179 14.08 -18.99 6.24
C ASP A 179 12.60 -18.96 5.86
N ALA A 180 11.71 -19.04 6.85
CA ALA A 180 10.28 -19.26 6.67
C ALA A 180 9.52 -18.02 6.13
N LEU A 181 10.23 -17.03 5.58
CA LEU A 181 9.68 -15.79 5.08
C LEU A 181 9.83 -15.72 3.54
N PRO A 182 8.84 -16.20 2.76
CA PRO A 182 8.82 -16.04 1.31
C PRO A 182 8.93 -14.56 0.91
N ILE A 183 9.72 -14.28 -0.11
CA ILE A 183 9.92 -12.92 -0.63
C ILE A 183 9.34 -12.82 -2.05
N TYR A 184 8.28 -12.05 -2.23
CA TYR A 184 7.81 -11.67 -3.57
C TYR A 184 8.66 -10.53 -4.12
N LEU A 185 9.12 -10.70 -5.36
CA LEU A 185 9.78 -9.66 -6.12
C LEU A 185 8.73 -8.96 -6.98
N LEU A 186 8.50 -7.68 -6.72
CA LEU A 186 7.51 -6.86 -7.42
C LEU A 186 8.21 -5.66 -8.08
N GLU A 187 7.71 -5.24 -9.23
CA GLU A 187 8.13 -4.00 -9.89
C GLU A 187 6.93 -3.08 -10.08
N LEU A 188 7.00 -1.86 -9.55
CA LEU A 188 5.96 -0.86 -9.75
C LEU A 188 5.88 -0.49 -11.23
N CYS A 189 4.69 -0.47 -11.80
CA CYS A 189 4.47 -0.17 -13.21
C CYS A 189 3.25 0.73 -13.43
N ALA A 190 3.19 1.32 -14.63
CA ALA A 190 2.09 2.18 -15.07
C ALA A 190 1.01 1.42 -15.87
N GLU A 191 1.14 0.10 -16.02
CA GLU A 191 0.16 -0.70 -16.75
C GLU A 191 -1.19 -0.68 -16.02
N LYS A 192 -2.24 -0.30 -16.75
CA LYS A 192 -3.61 -0.41 -16.27
C LYS A 192 -4.13 -1.79 -16.66
N LEU A 193 -4.48 -2.60 -15.67
CA LEU A 193 -5.22 -3.83 -15.94
C LEU A 193 -6.61 -3.47 -16.43
N GLU A 194 -7.05 -4.10 -17.53
CA GLU A 194 -8.44 -3.97 -17.96
C GLU A 194 -9.36 -4.50 -16.85
N PRO A 195 -10.47 -3.79 -16.56
CA PRO A 195 -11.39 -4.23 -15.53
C PRO A 195 -11.94 -5.63 -15.88
N ILE A 196 -11.81 -6.55 -14.93
CA ILE A 196 -12.51 -7.84 -14.94
C ILE A 196 -14.03 -7.53 -15.04
N PRO A 197 -14.89 -8.41 -15.59
CA PRO A 197 -16.32 -8.23 -15.45
C PRO A 197 -16.70 -8.26 -13.98
N LEU A 198 -17.03 -7.08 -13.46
CA LEU A 198 -17.30 -6.78 -12.07
C LEU A 198 -18.79 -6.52 -11.89
N ASN A 199 -19.33 -6.79 -10.70
CA ASN A 199 -20.70 -6.37 -10.37
C ASN A 199 -20.79 -4.83 -10.27
N GLU A 200 -21.98 -4.23 -10.28
CA GLU A 200 -22.15 -2.77 -10.28
C GLU A 200 -21.41 -2.04 -9.14
N ARG A 201 -21.31 -2.68 -7.97
CA ARG A 201 -20.63 -2.07 -6.79
C ARG A 201 -19.13 -2.06 -6.96
N GLU A 202 -18.58 -3.18 -7.43
CA GLU A 202 -17.20 -3.28 -7.81
C GLU A 202 -16.89 -2.30 -8.94
N GLN A 203 -17.67 -2.26 -10.01
CA GLN A 203 -17.49 -1.28 -11.10
C GLN A 203 -17.43 0.15 -10.57
N ARG A 204 -18.36 0.54 -9.69
CA ARG A 204 -18.34 1.88 -9.06
C ARG A 204 -17.06 2.13 -8.27
N TRP A 205 -16.57 1.12 -7.55
CA TRP A 205 -15.33 1.21 -6.79
C TRP A 205 -14.10 1.31 -7.71
N TYR A 206 -14.03 0.53 -8.77
CA TYR A 206 -12.94 0.59 -9.75
C TYR A 206 -12.97 1.88 -10.57
N SER A 207 -14.14 2.37 -10.98
CA SER A 207 -14.26 3.70 -11.60
C SER A 207 -13.82 4.82 -10.64
N TYR A 208 -14.10 4.67 -9.34
CA TYR A 208 -13.55 5.59 -8.34
C TYR A 208 -12.01 5.52 -8.27
N ILE A 209 -11.41 4.33 -8.27
CA ILE A 209 -9.95 4.16 -8.36
C ILE A 209 -9.39 4.83 -9.62
N GLU A 210 -10.02 4.61 -10.77
CA GLU A 210 -9.59 5.20 -12.03
C GLU A 210 -9.66 6.73 -12.00
N SER A 211 -10.66 7.31 -11.33
CA SER A 211 -10.82 8.76 -11.19
C SER A 211 -9.71 9.44 -10.37
N LEU A 212 -8.89 8.65 -9.67
CA LEU A 212 -7.72 9.15 -8.95
C LEU A 212 -6.46 9.23 -9.84
N ASN A 213 -6.44 8.54 -10.98
CA ASN A 213 -5.34 8.64 -11.96
C ASN A 213 -5.50 9.83 -12.91
#